data_AF-A0A7Y7LXT3-F1
#
_entry.id   AF-A0A7Y7LXT3-F1
#
_cell.length_a   1.000
_cell.length_b   1.000
_cell.length_c   1.000
_cell.angle_alpha   90.00
_cell.angle_beta   90.00
_cell.angle_gamma   90.00
#
_symmetry.space_group_name_H-M   'P 1'
#
loop_
_entity.id
_entity.type
_entity.pdbx_description
1 polymer ?
#
loop_
_entity_poly.entity_id
_entity_poly.type
_entity_poly.pdbx_seq_one_letter_code
_entity_poly.pdbx_strand_id
1 'polypeptide(L)'
;MTALRTVQNAGITLENVVVPHAFKVAGGNSLRDTNKVLNVTRLSFAWPAVGPQAAAFDADRRYAVERQPFGRPIASFRLVQDQLVKKLVNVEACRGTTVRLARLEDRGLAKAGQSALAKAFPGGNRTDGRRSSMNCSGFK
;
A
#
# COMPACT_ATOMS: atom_id res chain seq x y z
N MET A 1 1.64 4.54 -17.19
CA MET A 1 2.25 3.78 -16.08
C MET A 1 1.34 2.59 -15.77
N THR A 2 1.62 1.43 -16.36
CA THR A 2 0.72 0.26 -16.25
C THR A 2 1.19 -0.63 -15.09
N ALA A 3 0.40 -0.73 -14.02
CA ALA A 3 0.68 -1.55 -12.84
C ALA A 3 -0.17 -2.84 -12.84
N LEU A 4 0.13 -3.81 -11.96
CA LEU A 4 -0.61 -5.08 -11.77
C LEU A 4 -0.67 -6.02 -13.00
N ARG A 5 0.42 -6.11 -13.78
CA ARG A 5 0.50 -6.93 -15.01
C ARG A 5 0.29 -8.44 -14.78
N THR A 6 0.53 -8.93 -13.57
CA THR A 6 0.32 -10.33 -13.19
C THR A 6 -1.15 -10.66 -12.97
N VAL A 7 -1.99 -9.65 -12.70
CA VAL A 7 -3.43 -9.84 -12.48
C VAL A 7 -4.14 -9.85 -13.83
N GLN A 8 -4.92 -10.89 -14.09
CA GLN A 8 -5.78 -10.99 -15.26
C GLN A 8 -6.92 -9.98 -15.12
N ASN A 9 -6.81 -8.86 -15.83
CA ASN A 9 -7.87 -7.86 -15.90
C ASN A 9 -8.62 -8.04 -17.22
N ALA A 10 -9.95 -8.07 -17.16
CA ALA A 10 -10.80 -8.21 -18.34
C ALA A 10 -11.94 -7.18 -18.29
N GLY A 11 -12.36 -6.69 -19.46
CA GLY A 11 -13.63 -5.99 -19.59
C GLY A 11 -14.76 -7.01 -19.58
N ILE A 12 -15.82 -6.75 -18.82
CA ILE A 12 -17.00 -7.61 -18.73
C ILE A 12 -18.19 -6.84 -19.29
N THR A 13 -18.81 -7.38 -20.34
CA THR A 13 -20.06 -6.87 -20.92
C THR A 13 -21.16 -7.91 -20.68
N LEU A 14 -22.31 -7.47 -20.19
CA LEU A 14 -23.47 -8.32 -19.94
C LEU A 14 -24.62 -7.85 -20.84
N GLU A 15 -24.93 -8.62 -21.89
CA GLU A 15 -26.00 -8.33 -22.84
C GLU A 15 -27.05 -9.44 -22.78
N ASN A 16 -28.29 -9.08 -22.44
CA ASN A 16 -29.43 -10.01 -22.36
C ASN A 16 -29.18 -11.28 -21.53
N VAL A 17 -28.32 -11.19 -20.50
CA VAL A 17 -27.97 -12.32 -19.63
C VAL A 17 -29.11 -12.56 -18.64
N VAL A 18 -29.73 -13.74 -18.70
CA VAL A 18 -30.75 -14.18 -17.74
C VAL A 18 -30.07 -14.91 -16.60
N VAL A 19 -30.25 -14.42 -15.38
CA VAL A 19 -29.70 -15.03 -14.16
C VAL A 19 -30.86 -15.61 -13.32
N PRO A 20 -30.89 -16.93 -13.07
CA PRO A 20 -31.87 -17.54 -12.18
C PRO A 20 -31.87 -16.89 -10.78
N HIS A 21 -33.06 -16.74 -10.18
CA HIS A 21 -33.20 -16.13 -8.85
C HIS A 21 -32.36 -16.85 -7.77
N ALA A 22 -32.11 -18.15 -7.93
CA ALA A 22 -31.24 -18.93 -7.05
C ALA A 22 -29.80 -18.39 -6.92
N PHE A 23 -29.30 -17.64 -7.93
CA PHE A 23 -27.98 -17.03 -7.90
C PHE A 23 -27.96 -15.59 -7.36
N LYS A 24 -29.11 -15.08 -6.88
CA LYS A 24 -29.17 -13.77 -6.24
C LYS A 24 -28.39 -13.81 -4.92
N VAL A 25 -27.42 -12.93 -4.78
CA VAL A 25 -26.64 -12.79 -3.54
C VAL A 25 -27.56 -12.41 -2.37
N ALA A 26 -27.59 -13.25 -1.34
CA ALA A 26 -28.36 -12.99 -0.13
C ALA A 26 -27.87 -11.69 0.54
N GLY A 27 -28.82 -10.80 0.88
CA GLY A 27 -28.50 -9.52 1.52
C GLY A 27 -27.86 -8.47 0.61
N GLY A 28 -27.70 -8.72 -0.70
CA GLY A 28 -27.18 -7.77 -1.67
C GLY A 28 -28.26 -6.85 -2.25
N ASN A 29 -28.98 -6.11 -1.41
CA ASN A 29 -30.14 -5.32 -1.85
C ASN A 29 -29.79 -3.85 -2.17
N SER A 30 -28.65 -3.36 -1.71
CA SER A 30 -28.26 -1.96 -1.87
C SER A 30 -26.74 -1.78 -1.93
N LEU A 31 -26.29 -0.61 -2.39
CA LEU A 31 -24.87 -0.23 -2.34
C LEU A 31 -24.31 -0.22 -0.90
N ARG A 32 -25.18 -0.08 0.11
CA ARG A 32 -24.78 -0.16 1.53
C ARG A 32 -24.28 -1.54 1.90
N ASP A 33 -24.87 -2.59 1.32
CA ASP A 33 -24.46 -3.97 1.55
C ASP A 33 -23.14 -4.28 0.85
N THR A 34 -22.95 -3.79 -0.37
CA THR A 34 -21.65 -3.83 -1.07
C THR A 34 -20.56 -3.13 -0.27
N ASN A 35 -20.86 -2.01 0.37
CA ASN A 35 -19.90 -1.27 1.20
C ASN A 35 -19.38 -2.07 2.40
N LYS A 36 -20.16 -3.01 2.95
CA LYS A 36 -19.70 -3.90 4.03
C LYS A 36 -18.54 -4.77 3.54
N VAL A 37 -18.70 -5.39 2.37
CA VAL A 37 -17.65 -6.21 1.73
C VAL A 37 -16.44 -5.34 1.38
N LEU A 38 -16.67 -4.14 0.83
CA LEU A 38 -15.59 -3.22 0.47
C LEU A 38 -14.77 -2.75 1.68
N ASN A 39 -15.36 -2.64 2.87
CA ASN A 39 -14.62 -2.27 4.08
C ASN A 39 -13.57 -3.32 4.44
N VAL A 40 -13.97 -4.60 4.44
CA VAL A 40 -13.05 -5.73 4.68
C VAL A 40 -11.99 -5.79 3.58
N THR A 41 -12.39 -5.66 2.32
CA THR A 41 -11.46 -5.67 1.19
C THR A 41 -10.43 -4.55 1.26
N ARG A 42 -10.79 -3.36 1.79
CA ARG A 42 -9.83 -2.25 1.99
C ARG A 42 -8.73 -2.62 2.98
N LEU A 43 -9.05 -3.34 4.06
CA LEU A 43 -8.03 -3.88 4.97
C LEU A 43 -7.12 -4.88 4.22
N SER A 44 -7.70 -5.79 3.44
CA SER A 44 -6.95 -6.78 2.66
C SER A 44 -5.98 -6.15 1.65
N PHE A 45 -6.25 -4.92 1.19
CA PHE A 45 -5.35 -4.16 0.31
C PHE A 45 -4.37 -3.24 1.04
N ALA A 46 -4.60 -2.92 2.33
CA ALA A 46 -3.66 -2.14 3.12
C ALA A 46 -2.41 -2.97 3.49
N TRP A 47 -2.58 -4.27 3.81
CA TRP A 47 -1.46 -5.15 4.19
C TRP A 47 -0.41 -5.35 3.09
N PRO A 48 -0.78 -5.65 1.82
CA PRO A 48 0.17 -5.83 0.73
C PRO A 48 0.94 -4.54 0.37
N ALA A 49 0.50 -3.37 0.83
CA ALA A 49 1.24 -2.13 0.60
C ALA A 49 2.48 -2.01 1.50
N VAL A 50 2.53 -2.69 2.65
CA VAL A 50 3.64 -2.60 3.61
C VAL A 50 4.88 -3.36 3.11
N GLY A 51 4.67 -4.55 2.55
CA GLY A 51 5.77 -5.42 2.08
C GLY A 51 6.71 -4.76 1.07
N PRO A 52 6.20 -4.22 -0.06
CA PRO A 52 7.03 -3.52 -1.04
C PRO A 52 7.74 -2.29 -0.48
N GLN A 53 7.14 -1.58 0.49
CA GLN A 53 7.80 -0.44 1.13
C GLN A 53 8.97 -0.88 2.02
N ALA A 54 8.78 -1.94 2.80
CA ALA A 54 9.85 -2.52 3.61
C ALA A 54 11.00 -3.05 2.74
N ALA A 55 10.67 -3.77 1.66
CA ALA A 55 11.66 -4.26 0.71
C ALA A 55 12.44 -3.12 0.02
N ALA A 56 11.76 -2.03 -0.34
CA ALA A 56 12.41 -0.84 -0.90
C ALA A 56 13.36 -0.19 0.12
N PHE A 57 12.94 -0.05 1.38
CA PHE A 57 13.79 0.47 2.45
C PHE A 57 15.04 -0.40 2.66
N ASP A 58 14.90 -1.73 2.69
CA ASP A 58 16.04 -2.63 2.86
C ASP A 58 17.04 -2.54 1.70
N ALA A 59 16.53 -2.45 0.47
CA ALA A 59 17.38 -2.25 -0.71
C ALA A 59 18.13 -0.91 -0.65
N ASP A 60 17.41 0.18 -0.33
CA ASP A 60 18.00 1.52 -0.20
C ASP A 60 19.05 1.58 0.92
N ARG A 61 18.78 0.93 2.06
CA ARG A 61 19.71 0.88 3.19
C ARG A 61 20.98 0.11 2.84
N ARG A 62 20.86 -1.04 2.17
CA ARG A 62 22.02 -1.83 1.72
C ARG A 62 22.88 -1.01 0.75
N TYR A 63 22.25 -0.42 -0.26
CA TYR A 63 22.94 0.44 -1.22
C TYR A 63 23.65 1.63 -0.55
N ALA A 64 23.02 2.24 0.46
CA ALA A 64 23.61 3.37 1.17
C ALA A 64 24.88 3.02 1.94
N VAL A 65 25.00 1.78 2.42
CA VAL A 65 26.19 1.31 3.15
C VAL A 65 27.30 0.85 2.18
N GLU A 66 26.94 0.23 1.07
CA GLU A 66 27.89 -0.32 0.10
C GLU A 66 28.53 0.75 -0.79
N ARG A 67 27.81 1.82 -1.12
CA ARG A 67 28.26 2.85 -2.08
C ARG A 67 29.22 3.86 -1.43
N GLN A 68 30.43 4.00 -1.98
CA GLN A 68 31.50 4.87 -1.43
C GLN A 68 32.20 5.77 -2.48
N PRO A 69 31.52 6.80 -3.03
CA PRO A 69 32.11 7.69 -4.03
C PRO A 69 33.13 8.69 -3.44
N PHE A 70 33.08 8.97 -2.13
CA PHE A 70 33.94 9.95 -1.45
C PHE A 70 34.82 9.31 -0.37
N GLY A 71 35.26 8.06 -0.58
CA GLY A 71 36.09 7.33 0.38
C GLY A 71 35.38 6.90 1.67
N ARG A 72 34.06 7.10 1.77
CA ARG A 72 33.21 6.63 2.87
C ARG A 72 31.81 6.28 2.38
N PRO A 73 31.06 5.42 3.10
CA PRO A 73 29.67 5.08 2.79
C PRO A 73 28.77 6.30 2.66
N ILE A 74 27.88 6.31 1.66
CA ILE A 74 26.91 7.40 1.53
C ILE A 74 25.91 7.46 2.71
N ALA A 75 25.76 6.36 3.46
CA ALA A 75 25.02 6.32 4.71
C ALA A 75 25.58 7.25 5.81
N SER A 76 26.82 7.73 5.67
CA SER A 76 27.42 8.70 6.61
C SER A 76 26.92 10.14 6.41
N PHE A 77 26.34 10.47 5.25
CA PHE A 77 25.83 11.81 4.98
C PHE A 77 24.45 12.01 5.61
N ARG A 78 24.27 13.11 6.35
CA ARG A 78 23.02 13.41 7.06
C ARG A 78 21.79 13.47 6.16
N LEU A 79 21.94 13.93 4.91
CA LEU A 79 20.84 13.97 3.94
C LEU A 79 20.37 12.57 3.52
N VAL A 80 21.27 11.59 3.47
CA VAL A 80 20.92 10.19 3.17
C VAL A 80 20.25 9.56 4.38
N GLN A 81 20.77 9.82 5.58
CA GLN A 81 20.16 9.36 6.84
C GLN A 81 18.74 9.89 7.02
N ASP A 82 18.51 11.19 6.76
CA ASP A 82 17.18 11.81 6.84
C ASP A 82 16.17 11.14 5.90
N GLN A 83 16.58 10.84 4.66
CA GLN A 83 15.74 10.12 3.71
C GLN A 83 15.43 8.68 4.15
N LEU A 84 16.42 7.96 4.68
CA LEU A 84 16.22 6.60 5.20
C LEU A 84 15.28 6.58 6.41
N VAL A 85 15.44 7.54 7.34
CA VAL A 85 14.56 7.67 8.51
C VAL A 85 13.12 7.96 8.07
N LYS A 86 12.91 8.89 7.14
CA LYS A 86 11.55 9.17 6.60
C LYS A 86 10.90 7.94 5.97
N LYS A 87 11.68 7.17 5.21
CA LYS A 87 11.19 5.90 4.61
C LYS A 87 10.80 4.88 5.70
N LEU A 88 11.64 4.71 6.72
CA LEU A 88 11.38 3.80 7.83
C LEU A 88 10.13 4.21 8.64
N VAL A 89 10.01 5.50 8.97
CA VAL A 89 8.84 6.03 9.68
C VAL A 89 7.55 5.74 8.91
N ASN A 90 7.56 5.91 7.58
CA ASN A 90 6.40 5.60 6.76
C ASN A 90 6.04 4.11 6.77
N VAL A 91 7.03 3.22 6.67
CA VAL A 91 6.82 1.75 6.75
C VAL A 91 6.18 1.38 8.09
N GLU A 92 6.74 1.88 9.18
CA GLU A 92 6.28 1.58 10.54
C GLU A 92 4.89 2.14 10.82
N ALA A 93 4.60 3.36 10.35
CA ALA A 93 3.28 3.95 10.47
C ALA A 93 2.24 3.18 9.64
N CYS A 94 2.58 2.75 8.42
CA CYS A 94 1.70 1.88 7.63
C CYS A 94 1.44 0.54 8.32
N ARG A 95 2.49 -0.08 8.89
CA ARG A 95 2.37 -1.35 9.61
C ARG A 95 1.48 -1.20 10.84
N GLY A 96 1.73 -0.18 11.67
CA GLY A 96 0.97 0.08 12.88
C GLY A 96 -0.51 0.37 12.63
N THR A 97 -0.82 1.22 11.65
CA THR A 97 -2.21 1.53 11.26
C THR A 97 -2.94 0.30 10.74
N THR A 98 -2.28 -0.52 9.91
CA THR A 98 -2.89 -1.73 9.35
C THR A 98 -3.13 -2.80 10.42
N VAL A 99 -2.17 -3.05 11.31
CA VAL A 99 -2.34 -3.98 12.45
C VAL A 99 -3.46 -3.51 13.37
N ARG A 100 -3.54 -2.19 13.65
CA ARG A 100 -4.60 -1.64 14.48
C ARG A 100 -5.98 -1.84 13.86
N LEU A 101 -6.10 -1.65 12.55
CA LEU A 101 -7.34 -1.85 11.81
C LEU A 101 -7.74 -3.33 11.78
N ALA A 102 -6.79 -4.25 11.53
CA ALA A 102 -7.06 -5.69 11.60
C ALA A 102 -7.67 -6.08 12.95
N ARG A 103 -7.07 -5.64 14.05
CA ARG A 103 -7.61 -5.86 15.42
C ARG A 103 -8.96 -5.19 15.67
N LEU A 104 -9.36 -4.19 14.87
CA LEU A 104 -10.70 -3.59 14.97
C LEU A 104 -11.71 -4.40 14.18
N GLU A 105 -11.34 -4.85 12.98
CA GLU A 105 -12.17 -5.71 12.13
C GLU A 105 -12.45 -7.05 12.83
N ASP A 106 -11.44 -7.68 13.46
CA ASP A 106 -11.60 -8.93 14.23
C ASP A 106 -12.61 -8.80 15.38
N ARG A 107 -12.77 -7.59 15.93
CA ARG A 107 -13.73 -7.29 17.00
C ARG A 107 -15.06 -6.73 16.48
N GLY A 108 -15.23 -6.58 15.16
CA GLY A 108 -16.40 -5.94 14.56
C GLY A 108 -16.53 -4.45 14.87
N LEU A 109 -15.45 -3.79 15.30
CA LEU A 109 -15.43 -2.38 15.74
C LEU A 109 -14.81 -1.43 14.71
N ALA A 110 -14.42 -1.94 13.54
CA ALA A 110 -13.82 -1.13 12.51
C ALA A 110 -14.85 -0.20 11.86
N LYS A 111 -14.47 1.06 11.73
CA LYS A 111 -15.29 2.07 11.06
C LYS A 111 -14.84 2.20 9.60
N ALA A 112 -15.80 2.40 8.69
CA ALA A 112 -15.53 2.60 7.27
C ALA A 112 -14.48 3.69 6.99
N GLY A 113 -14.47 4.78 7.78
CA GLY A 113 -13.47 5.84 7.67
C GLY A 113 -12.05 5.38 8.03
N GLN A 114 -11.90 4.47 8.99
CA GLN A 114 -10.60 3.90 9.34
C GLN A 114 -10.10 2.97 8.24
N SER A 115 -10.98 2.16 7.64
CA SER A 115 -10.65 1.28 6.51
C SER A 115 -10.27 2.08 5.26
N ALA A 116 -10.94 3.21 5.01
CA ALA A 116 -10.56 4.15 3.94
C ALA A 116 -9.20 4.80 4.21
N LEU A 117 -8.96 5.28 5.44
CA LEU A 117 -7.70 5.91 5.82
C LEU A 117 -6.52 4.95 5.74
N ALA A 118 -6.66 3.71 6.22
CA ALA A 118 -5.61 2.70 6.12
C ALA A 118 -5.21 2.39 4.67
N LYS A 119 -6.18 2.39 3.74
CA LYS A 119 -5.90 2.25 2.31
C LYS A 119 -5.21 3.49 1.70
N ALA A 120 -5.56 4.69 2.16
CA ALA A 120 -5.04 5.94 1.62
C ALA A 120 -3.67 6.34 2.19
N PHE A 121 -3.37 5.95 3.43
CA PHE A 121 -2.17 6.33 4.16
C PHE A 121 -0.84 6.02 3.40
N PRO A 122 -0.68 4.84 2.75
CA PRO A 122 0.50 4.58 1.91
C PRO A 122 0.66 5.53 0.70
N GLY A 123 -0.42 6.17 0.26
CA GLY A 123 -0.46 7.05 -0.92
C GLY A 123 -0.20 8.52 -0.62
N GLY A 124 -0.51 8.99 0.59
CA GLY A 124 -0.41 10.41 0.97
C GLY A 124 1.01 10.98 0.93
N ASN A 125 2.03 10.16 1.23
CA ASN A 125 3.44 10.56 1.19
C ASN A 125 4.16 10.16 -0.12
N ARG A 126 3.44 9.56 -1.08
CA ARG A 126 4.01 9.01 -2.32
C ARG A 126 4.40 10.08 -3.35
N THR A 127 3.86 11.30 -3.23
CA THR A 127 4.23 12.45 -4.07
C THR A 127 5.63 12.98 -3.78
N ASP A 128 6.20 12.66 -2.62
CA ASP A 128 7.58 13.02 -2.26
C ASP A 128 8.57 11.86 -2.49
N GLY A 129 8.18 10.63 -2.16
CA GLY A 129 9.09 9.47 -2.17
C GLY A 129 9.58 8.99 -3.56
N ARG A 130 8.80 9.18 -4.64
CA ARG A 130 9.26 8.81 -6.00
C ARG A 130 10.38 9.71 -6.51
N ARG A 131 10.49 10.93 -6.01
CA ARG A 131 11.57 11.86 -6.37
C ARG A 131 12.86 11.48 -5.63
N SER A 132 12.76 10.99 -4.40
CA SER A 132 13.92 10.50 -3.62
C SER A 132 14.57 9.24 -4.22
N SER A 133 13.81 8.23 -4.64
CA SER A 133 14.40 7.00 -5.22
C SER A 133 15.08 7.24 -6.56
N MET A 134 14.62 8.21 -7.35
CA MET A 134 15.28 8.62 -8.61
C MET A 134 16.54 9.46 -8.37
N ASN A 135 16.64 10.16 -7.23
CA ASN A 135 17.80 11.00 -6.91
C ASN A 135 19.02 10.18 -6.47
N CYS A 136 18.85 9.01 -5.85
CA CYS A 136 19.98 8.12 -5.53
C CYS A 136 20.56 7.42 -6.78
N SER A 137 19.74 7.19 -7.81
CA SER A 137 20.18 6.67 -9.11
C SER A 137 20.70 7.76 -10.07
N GLY A 138 20.46 9.04 -9.77
CA GLY A 138 20.88 10.19 -10.57
C GLY A 138 22.33 10.64 -10.35
N PHE A 139 23.07 9.97 -9.47
CA PHE A 139 24.52 10.10 -9.34
C PHE A 139 25.22 8.98 -10.14
N LYS A 140 24.95 8.94 -11.45
CA LYS A 140 25.76 8.24 -12.44
C LYS A 140 26.57 9.26 -13.22
#